data_AF-A0AAD7G8I7-F1
#
_entry.id   AF-A0AAD7G8I7-F1
#
_cell.length_a   1.000
_cell.length_b   1.000
_cell.length_c   1.000
_cell.angle_alpha   90.00
_cell.angle_beta   90.00
_cell.angle_gamma   90.00
#
_symmetry.space_group_name_H-M   'P 1'
#
loop_
_entity.id
_entity.type
_entity.pdbx_description
1 polymer ?
#
loop_
_entity_poly.entity_id
_entity_poly.type
_entity_poly.pdbx_seq_one_letter_code
_entity_poly.pdbx_strand_id
1 'polypeptide(L)'
;MPPEPLPSHLRDRIMDDNFWGKLEALAKMGEKIMPELAAASRKSGQSGTLDQRIEDRCEFARVGVKLAAITGSPLLSPGPAPRRNPPIPNGMMYCMNNIEKIVCRDYGPGKKPEFSKLAYLLRRTRHLLRIFYDCAVDGHAHPDLIFCDWEKMFDVGLALHRVGLCLRLDPPRLRAAMAGGGKELEAFLLDDELDIGEFRKAAFIVEQRVAADVEAEDADRMAAGKINSAAQKDLAAHILSWFYGDISVAFIMNETSSSDANEKRWAHKAMKRLVLWSTSTTYHSTLGDSLTDAMRPIYWSLPVLTKFGLAGGLGALFGDWVNSACKEMCEDVLKKLPDAAWQKQTPTSLRTVTRALQLKLNQETSEIAITPIFINACFNMYKLYDLAPFRKAAKCEAHHDPVVFYYVAHRIKRDGLDMCIQQDWRRLLKDYVNMPRSVEQRYMWGNQTISGRWDCLEFFGCDADGCPEQTALEELRAKRVRGVRDPDIEERLERWGSKPRACAACAHTSYCSPTCQRTHWQTHKPECLKKRKVAKRS
;
A
#
# COMPACT_ATOMS: atom_id res chain seq x y z
N MET A 1 -15.85 -18.49 31.83
CA MET A 1 -16.47 -19.55 31.00
C MET A 1 -15.79 -19.51 29.66
N PRO A 2 -15.31 -20.63 29.09
CA PRO A 2 -14.84 -20.62 27.71
C PRO A 2 -16.02 -20.22 26.81
N PRO A 3 -15.79 -19.49 25.71
CA PRO A 3 -16.86 -19.20 24.77
C PRO A 3 -17.41 -20.53 24.27
N GLU A 4 -18.72 -20.73 24.43
CA GLU A 4 -19.40 -21.89 23.86
C GLU A 4 -19.09 -21.94 22.36
N PRO A 5 -18.68 -23.11 21.82
CA PRO A 5 -18.54 -23.24 20.38
C PRO A 5 -19.90 -22.93 19.74
N LEU A 6 -19.88 -22.07 18.71
CA LEU A 6 -21.03 -21.75 17.88
C LEU A 6 -21.83 -23.05 17.60
N PRO A 7 -23.15 -23.06 17.87
CA PRO A 7 -23.99 -24.23 17.62
C PRO A 7 -23.77 -24.77 16.20
N SER A 8 -23.70 -26.09 16.03
CA SER A 8 -23.43 -26.73 14.73
C SER A 8 -24.37 -26.23 13.61
N HIS A 9 -25.63 -25.97 13.93
CA HIS A 9 -26.62 -25.43 13.00
C HIS A 9 -26.38 -23.96 12.57
N LEU A 10 -25.50 -23.22 13.26
CA LEU A 10 -25.02 -21.88 12.87
C LEU A 10 -23.71 -21.94 12.06
N ARG A 11 -22.86 -22.95 12.29
CA ARG A 11 -21.72 -23.26 11.40
C ARG A 11 -22.18 -23.63 9.99
N ASP A 12 -23.26 -24.41 9.91
CA ASP A 12 -23.82 -24.89 8.64
C ASP A 12 -24.73 -23.86 7.94
N ARG A 13 -25.05 -22.73 8.59
CA ARG A 13 -25.87 -21.64 8.01
C ARG A 13 -25.09 -20.42 7.53
N ILE A 14 -23.82 -20.28 7.92
CA ILE A 14 -22.94 -19.16 7.51
C ILE A 14 -22.07 -19.55 6.30
N MET A 15 -21.96 -20.84 5.99
CA MET A 15 -21.33 -21.32 4.77
C MET A 15 -22.41 -21.86 3.85
N ASP A 16 -22.87 -21.01 2.93
CA ASP A 16 -23.59 -21.43 1.71
C ASP A 16 -22.89 -22.68 1.14
N ASP A 17 -23.62 -23.74 0.75
CA ASP A 17 -23.05 -24.99 0.22
C ASP A 17 -22.15 -24.76 -1.01
N ASN A 18 -22.22 -23.56 -1.59
CA ASN A 18 -21.36 -23.08 -2.67
C ASN A 18 -20.19 -22.18 -2.23
N PHE A 19 -19.95 -21.93 -0.95
CA PHE A 19 -18.88 -21.02 -0.49
C PHE A 19 -17.50 -21.53 -0.88
N TRP A 20 -17.21 -22.81 -0.64
CA TRP A 20 -15.95 -23.44 -1.02
C TRP A 20 -15.81 -23.56 -2.55
N GLY A 21 -16.89 -23.88 -3.26
CA GLY A 21 -16.91 -23.90 -4.73
C GLY A 21 -16.67 -22.50 -5.34
N LYS A 22 -17.26 -21.45 -4.74
CA LYS A 22 -17.01 -20.05 -5.10
C LYS A 22 -15.56 -19.69 -4.82
N LEU A 23 -15.02 -19.98 -3.63
CA LEU A 23 -13.61 -19.73 -3.31
C LEU A 23 -12.64 -20.44 -4.26
N GLU A 24 -12.91 -21.70 -4.59
CA GLU A 24 -12.07 -22.47 -5.52
C GLU A 24 -12.18 -21.91 -6.95
N ALA A 25 -13.36 -21.49 -7.39
CA ALA A 25 -13.54 -20.82 -8.68
C ALA A 25 -12.81 -19.46 -8.72
N LEU A 26 -12.90 -18.66 -7.65
CA LEU A 26 -12.18 -17.39 -7.51
C LEU A 26 -10.66 -17.62 -7.52
N ALA A 27 -10.17 -18.65 -6.83
CA ALA A 27 -8.75 -19.02 -6.82
C ALA A 27 -8.27 -19.44 -8.22
N LYS A 28 -8.99 -20.33 -8.92
CA LYS A 28 -8.68 -20.75 -10.29
C LYS A 28 -8.69 -19.60 -11.29
N MET A 29 -9.64 -18.66 -11.14
CA MET A 29 -9.65 -17.45 -11.97
C MET A 29 -8.46 -16.54 -11.66
N GLY A 30 -8.09 -16.40 -10.38
CA GLY A 30 -6.89 -15.69 -9.95
C GLY A 30 -5.61 -16.28 -10.54
N GLU A 31 -5.46 -17.61 -10.51
CA GLU A 31 -4.32 -18.31 -11.12
C GLU A 31 -4.16 -18.03 -12.62
N LYS A 32 -5.26 -17.76 -13.33
CA LYS A 32 -5.22 -17.39 -14.75
C LYS A 32 -4.94 -15.91 -14.97
N ILE A 33 -5.57 -15.02 -14.21
CA ILE A 33 -5.51 -13.57 -14.43
C ILE A 33 -4.19 -12.97 -13.95
N MET A 34 -3.63 -13.47 -12.85
CA MET A 34 -2.38 -12.92 -12.29
C MET A 34 -1.19 -13.01 -13.27
N PRO A 35 -0.96 -14.13 -13.99
CA PRO A 35 0.03 -14.18 -15.07
C PRO A 35 -0.26 -13.22 -16.24
N GLU A 36 -1.52 -13.08 -16.66
CA GLU A 36 -1.91 -12.11 -17.70
C GLU A 36 -1.56 -10.67 -17.26
N LEU A 37 -1.82 -10.35 -15.98
CA LEU A 37 -1.58 -9.04 -15.42
C LEU A 37 -0.07 -8.75 -15.29
N ALA A 38 0.70 -9.74 -14.84
CA ALA A 38 2.16 -9.66 -14.81
C ALA A 38 2.74 -9.46 -16.22
N ALA A 39 2.24 -10.20 -17.22
CA ALA A 39 2.66 -10.03 -18.62
C ALA A 39 2.31 -8.64 -19.15
N ALA A 40 1.09 -8.14 -18.90
CA ALA A 40 0.66 -6.80 -19.26
C ALA A 40 1.51 -5.71 -18.58
N SER A 41 1.91 -5.93 -17.32
CA SER A 41 2.78 -5.00 -16.57
C SER A 41 4.18 -4.85 -17.18
N ARG A 42 4.66 -5.84 -17.95
CA ARG A 42 5.95 -5.82 -18.64
C ARG A 42 5.88 -5.20 -20.04
N LYS A 43 4.68 -5.02 -20.61
CA LYS A 43 4.52 -4.41 -21.94
C LYS A 43 4.88 -2.94 -21.90
N SER A 44 5.97 -2.57 -22.60
CA SER A 44 6.47 -1.21 -22.61
C SER A 44 5.76 -0.28 -23.59
N GLY A 45 5.08 -0.83 -24.61
CA GLY A 45 4.49 -0.05 -25.70
C GLY A 45 5.53 0.78 -26.45
N GLN A 46 6.74 0.23 -26.68
CA GLN A 46 7.86 0.94 -27.31
C GLN A 46 7.87 0.84 -28.84
N SER A 47 7.21 -0.17 -29.42
CA SER A 47 7.18 -0.41 -30.88
C SER A 47 5.76 -0.29 -31.43
N GLY A 48 5.65 -0.01 -32.73
CA GLY A 48 4.37 0.10 -33.43
C GLY A 48 3.85 1.52 -33.61
N THR A 49 2.65 1.64 -34.18
CA THR A 49 1.94 2.91 -34.34
C THR A 49 1.55 3.48 -32.97
N LEU A 50 1.23 4.78 -32.93
CA LEU A 50 0.74 5.41 -31.68
C LEU A 50 -0.45 4.63 -31.09
N ASP A 51 -1.41 4.24 -31.92
CA ASP A 51 -2.58 3.48 -31.49
C ASP A 51 -2.19 2.12 -30.91
N GLN A 52 -1.30 1.37 -31.56
CA GLN A 52 -0.82 0.08 -31.04
C GLN A 52 -0.15 0.25 -29.67
N ARG A 53 0.68 1.30 -29.50
CA ARG A 53 1.35 1.59 -28.24
C ARG A 53 0.36 1.97 -27.13
N ILE A 54 -0.69 2.72 -27.46
CA ILE A 54 -1.79 3.04 -26.52
C ILE A 54 -2.52 1.77 -26.11
N GLU A 55 -2.87 0.91 -27.07
CA GLU A 55 -3.59 -0.34 -26.82
C GLU A 55 -2.77 -1.30 -25.95
N ASP A 56 -1.48 -1.45 -26.21
CA ASP A 56 -0.55 -2.25 -25.39
C ASP A 56 -0.48 -1.76 -23.95
N ARG A 57 -0.51 -0.44 -23.75
CA ARG A 57 -0.47 0.18 -22.42
C ARG A 57 -1.79 0.00 -21.68
N CYS A 58 -2.92 0.14 -22.36
CA CYS A 58 -4.26 -0.07 -21.81
C CYS A 58 -4.55 -1.52 -21.44
N GLU A 59 -3.77 -2.49 -21.93
CA GLU A 59 -3.97 -3.91 -21.63
C GLU A 59 -3.91 -4.19 -20.13
N PHE A 60 -3.03 -3.51 -19.38
CA PHE A 60 -2.96 -3.69 -17.93
C PHE A 60 -4.28 -3.33 -17.24
N ALA A 61 -4.88 -2.19 -17.59
CA ALA A 61 -6.18 -1.77 -17.07
C ALA A 61 -7.29 -2.76 -17.43
N ARG A 62 -7.28 -3.30 -18.66
CA ARG A 62 -8.26 -4.30 -19.13
C ARG A 62 -8.14 -5.63 -18.41
N VAL A 63 -6.92 -6.10 -18.15
CA VAL A 63 -6.75 -7.32 -17.35
C VAL A 63 -7.18 -7.05 -15.90
N GLY A 64 -6.86 -5.87 -15.36
CA GLY A 64 -7.31 -5.43 -14.04
C GLY A 64 -8.83 -5.43 -13.87
N VAL A 65 -9.61 -5.01 -14.89
CA VAL A 65 -11.08 -5.05 -14.80
C VAL A 65 -11.65 -6.47 -14.77
N LYS A 66 -10.96 -7.46 -15.36
CA LYS A 66 -11.35 -8.87 -15.24
C LYS A 66 -11.25 -9.31 -13.77
N LEU A 67 -10.19 -8.90 -13.07
CA LEU A 67 -10.05 -9.13 -11.63
C LEU A 67 -11.12 -8.39 -10.82
N ALA A 68 -11.46 -7.16 -11.23
CA ALA A 68 -12.51 -6.37 -10.61
C ALA A 68 -13.90 -7.01 -10.73
N ALA A 69 -14.17 -7.74 -11.82
CA ALA A 69 -15.41 -8.50 -12.02
C ALA A 69 -15.57 -9.65 -11.03
N ILE A 70 -14.45 -10.28 -10.68
CA ILE A 70 -14.37 -11.41 -9.75
C ILE A 70 -14.58 -10.93 -8.31
N THR A 71 -14.06 -9.76 -7.97
CA THR A 71 -14.14 -9.19 -6.61
C THR A 71 -15.39 -8.35 -6.36
N GLY A 72 -16.28 -8.18 -7.34
CA GLY A 72 -17.49 -7.37 -7.21
C GLY A 72 -17.20 -5.87 -7.09
N SER A 73 -16.15 -5.39 -7.75
CA SER A 73 -15.71 -4.00 -7.66
C SER A 73 -16.75 -2.99 -8.18
N PRO A 74 -16.90 -1.81 -7.54
CA PRO A 74 -17.74 -0.71 -8.02
C PRO A 74 -17.34 -0.16 -9.40
N LEU A 75 -16.19 -0.55 -9.95
CA LEU A 75 -15.76 -0.19 -11.30
C LEU A 75 -16.71 -0.70 -12.39
N LEU A 76 -17.49 -1.74 -12.10
CA LEU A 76 -18.46 -2.30 -13.04
C LEU A 76 -19.87 -1.72 -12.87
N SER A 77 -20.06 -0.80 -11.93
CA SER A 77 -21.36 -0.20 -11.67
C SER A 77 -21.80 0.70 -12.84
N PRO A 78 -23.06 0.59 -13.27
CA PRO A 78 -23.62 1.51 -14.26
C PRO A 78 -23.83 2.89 -13.66
N GLY A 79 -23.92 3.89 -14.55
CA GLY A 79 -24.32 5.22 -14.16
C GLY A 79 -25.80 5.26 -13.75
N PRO A 80 -26.21 6.18 -12.87
CA PRO A 80 -27.61 6.36 -12.50
C PRO A 80 -28.48 6.87 -13.66
N ALA A 81 -27.88 7.51 -14.68
CA ALA A 81 -28.58 7.92 -15.89
C ALA A 81 -28.35 6.90 -17.01
N PRO A 82 -29.39 6.55 -17.81
CA PRO A 82 -29.20 5.65 -18.94
C PRO A 82 -28.34 6.32 -20.01
N ARG A 83 -27.38 5.57 -20.55
CA ARG A 83 -26.55 6.00 -21.66
C ARG A 83 -27.43 6.29 -22.89
N ARG A 84 -27.29 7.49 -23.47
CA ARG A 84 -28.04 7.93 -24.67
C ARG A 84 -27.15 8.05 -25.90
N ASN A 85 -27.76 7.99 -27.08
CA ASN A 85 -27.13 8.31 -28.35
C ASN A 85 -28.01 9.33 -29.11
N PRO A 86 -27.63 10.62 -29.18
CA PRO A 86 -26.39 11.21 -28.65
C PRO A 86 -26.35 11.26 -27.11
N PRO A 87 -25.15 11.35 -26.48
CA PRO A 87 -25.01 11.53 -25.04
C PRO A 87 -25.68 12.79 -24.51
N ILE A 88 -25.98 12.82 -23.20
CA ILE A 88 -26.63 13.98 -22.57
C ILE A 88 -25.67 15.18 -22.66
N PRO A 89 -26.10 16.36 -23.15
CA PRO A 89 -25.25 17.55 -23.18
C PRO A 89 -24.69 17.87 -21.78
N ASN A 90 -23.37 18.10 -21.69
CA ASN A 90 -22.64 18.25 -20.41
C ASN A 90 -22.70 17.03 -19.46
N GLY A 91 -23.18 15.89 -19.93
CA GLY A 91 -23.08 14.59 -19.29
C GLY A 91 -21.68 14.00 -19.34
N MET A 92 -21.45 12.95 -18.54
CA MET A 92 -20.16 12.28 -18.45
C MET A 92 -19.68 11.82 -19.83
N MET A 93 -20.52 11.09 -20.57
CA MET A 93 -20.14 10.54 -21.86
C MET A 93 -20.04 11.61 -22.94
N TYR A 94 -20.78 12.71 -22.82
CA TYR A 94 -20.56 13.90 -23.66
C TYR A 94 -19.18 14.49 -23.44
N CYS A 95 -18.79 14.70 -22.17
CA CYS A 95 -17.46 15.21 -21.83
C CYS A 95 -16.36 14.28 -22.34
N MET A 96 -16.47 12.98 -22.05
CA MET A 96 -15.47 11.99 -22.47
C MET A 96 -15.31 11.91 -23.98
N ASN A 97 -16.42 11.88 -24.74
CA ASN A 97 -16.38 11.84 -26.20
C ASN A 97 -15.73 13.10 -26.80
N ASN A 98 -15.98 14.28 -26.21
CA ASN A 98 -15.36 15.53 -26.68
C ASN A 98 -13.88 15.58 -26.34
N ILE A 99 -13.48 15.16 -25.13
CA ILE A 99 -12.06 15.08 -24.74
C ILE A 99 -11.31 14.15 -25.70
N GLU A 100 -11.83 12.93 -25.93
CA GLU A 100 -11.21 11.96 -26.83
C GLU A 100 -11.14 12.48 -28.26
N LYS A 101 -12.20 13.14 -28.75
CA LYS A 101 -12.20 13.78 -30.06
C LYS A 101 -11.09 14.83 -30.18
N ILE A 102 -11.03 15.78 -29.25
CA ILE A 102 -10.05 16.88 -29.26
C ILE A 102 -8.61 16.34 -29.21
N VAL A 103 -8.35 15.38 -28.32
CA VAL A 103 -6.99 14.89 -28.05
C VAL A 103 -6.55 13.80 -29.03
N CYS A 104 -7.37 12.81 -29.28
CA CYS A 104 -6.95 11.62 -30.03
C CYS A 104 -7.31 11.70 -31.52
N ARG A 105 -8.39 12.41 -31.91
CA ARG A 105 -8.90 12.40 -33.30
C ARG A 105 -8.63 13.68 -34.07
N ASP A 106 -8.71 14.84 -33.42
CA ASP A 106 -8.63 16.17 -34.06
C ASP A 106 -7.20 16.74 -34.11
N TYR A 107 -6.18 15.94 -33.82
CA TYR A 107 -4.77 16.32 -33.91
C TYR A 107 -4.10 15.72 -35.15
N GLY A 108 -3.43 16.55 -35.95
CA GLY A 108 -2.72 16.13 -37.17
C GLY A 108 -2.79 17.18 -38.29
N PRO A 109 -2.17 16.91 -39.46
CA PRO A 109 -2.14 17.84 -40.59
C PRO A 109 -3.56 18.29 -41.01
N GLY A 110 -3.75 19.60 -41.14
CA GLY A 110 -5.02 20.21 -41.55
C GLY A 110 -6.12 20.25 -40.48
N LYS A 111 -5.87 19.73 -39.27
CA LYS A 111 -6.84 19.74 -38.17
C LYS A 111 -6.56 20.87 -37.18
N LYS A 112 -7.62 21.37 -36.53
CA LYS A 112 -7.56 22.43 -35.51
C LYS A 112 -8.26 21.95 -34.22
N PRO A 113 -7.54 21.24 -33.33
CA PRO A 113 -8.11 20.73 -32.10
C PRO A 113 -8.49 21.89 -31.16
N GLU A 114 -9.67 21.81 -30.56
CA GLU A 114 -10.19 22.83 -29.64
C GLU A 114 -9.61 22.67 -28.22
N PHE A 115 -8.28 22.72 -28.08
CA PHE A 115 -7.60 22.49 -26.79
C PHE A 115 -8.03 23.44 -25.68
N SER A 116 -8.53 24.63 -26.01
CA SER A 116 -9.09 25.59 -25.06
C SER A 116 -10.29 25.05 -24.27
N LYS A 117 -11.01 24.03 -24.79
CA LYS A 117 -12.15 23.41 -24.09
C LYS A 117 -11.75 22.33 -23.08
N LEU A 118 -10.50 21.84 -23.11
CA LEU A 118 -10.09 20.69 -22.30
C LEU A 118 -10.24 20.92 -20.80
N ALA A 119 -9.85 22.08 -20.29
CA ALA A 119 -9.91 22.39 -18.86
C ALA A 119 -11.36 22.30 -18.35
N TYR A 120 -12.31 22.91 -19.06
CA TYR A 120 -13.74 22.84 -18.73
C TYR A 120 -14.25 21.40 -18.73
N LEU A 121 -13.98 20.64 -19.80
CA LEU A 121 -14.48 19.27 -19.93
C LEU A 121 -13.93 18.36 -18.83
N LEU A 122 -12.64 18.45 -18.51
CA LEU A 122 -12.00 17.66 -17.46
C LEU A 122 -12.51 18.04 -16.06
N ARG A 123 -12.73 19.33 -15.79
CA ARG A 123 -13.36 19.79 -14.55
C ARG A 123 -14.78 19.24 -14.40
N ARG A 124 -15.56 19.25 -15.49
CA ARG A 124 -16.91 18.66 -15.49
C ARG A 124 -16.87 17.15 -15.24
N THR A 125 -15.94 16.42 -15.87
CA THR A 125 -15.72 14.99 -15.58
C THR A 125 -15.40 14.75 -14.10
N ARG A 126 -14.45 15.52 -13.52
CA ARG A 126 -14.12 15.43 -12.08
C ARG A 126 -15.33 15.70 -11.18
N HIS A 127 -16.11 16.73 -11.49
CA HIS A 127 -17.33 17.09 -10.75
C HIS A 127 -18.38 15.98 -10.78
N LEU A 128 -18.65 15.39 -11.96
CA LEU A 128 -19.61 14.30 -12.09
C LEU A 128 -19.17 13.01 -11.39
N LEU A 129 -17.87 12.71 -11.36
CA LEU A 129 -17.32 11.61 -10.56
C LEU A 129 -17.54 11.85 -9.06
N ARG A 130 -17.26 13.07 -8.59
CA ARG A 130 -17.45 13.44 -7.17
C ARG A 130 -18.91 13.30 -6.75
N ILE A 131 -19.85 13.85 -7.52
CA ILE A 131 -21.30 13.71 -7.27
C ILE A 131 -21.72 12.25 -7.16
N PHE A 132 -21.29 11.43 -8.12
CA PHE A 132 -21.65 10.02 -8.12
C PHE A 132 -21.11 9.30 -6.89
N TYR A 133 -19.84 9.51 -6.53
CA TYR A 133 -19.22 8.82 -5.41
C TYR A 133 -19.63 9.37 -4.04
N ASP A 134 -19.99 10.65 -3.93
CA ASP A 134 -20.65 11.17 -2.73
C ASP A 134 -21.96 10.41 -2.51
N CYS A 135 -22.86 10.44 -3.50
CA CYS A 135 -24.15 9.73 -3.41
C CYS A 135 -23.97 8.23 -3.15
N ALA A 136 -22.97 7.58 -3.74
CA ALA A 136 -22.71 6.15 -3.56
C ALA A 136 -22.20 5.80 -2.14
N VAL A 137 -21.54 6.75 -1.46
CA VAL A 137 -20.98 6.54 -0.12
C VAL A 137 -21.95 7.03 0.97
N ASP A 138 -22.62 8.15 0.76
CA ASP A 138 -23.41 8.85 1.78
C ASP A 138 -24.93 8.68 1.61
N GLY A 139 -25.39 8.23 0.43
CA GLY A 139 -26.79 8.03 0.10
C GLY A 139 -27.58 9.28 -0.27
N HIS A 140 -26.98 10.47 -0.28
CA HIS A 140 -27.66 11.72 -0.62
C HIS A 140 -27.69 11.93 -2.13
N ALA A 141 -28.90 11.93 -2.70
CA ALA A 141 -29.10 12.19 -4.11
C ALA A 141 -28.79 13.66 -4.47
N HIS A 142 -28.06 13.86 -5.56
CA HIS A 142 -27.75 15.19 -6.10
C HIS A 142 -28.43 15.38 -7.47
N PRO A 143 -28.96 16.58 -7.81
CA PRO A 143 -29.64 16.81 -9.09
C PRO A 143 -28.81 16.44 -10.32
N ASP A 144 -27.51 16.68 -10.27
CA ASP A 144 -26.60 16.36 -11.37
C ASP A 144 -26.37 14.85 -11.62
N LEU A 145 -26.92 13.95 -10.81
CA LEU A 145 -26.86 12.50 -11.10
C LEU A 145 -27.49 12.16 -12.45
N ILE A 146 -28.42 13.00 -12.95
CA ILE A 146 -28.99 12.86 -14.31
C ILE A 146 -27.94 12.98 -15.43
N PHE A 147 -26.76 13.52 -15.14
CA PHE A 147 -25.64 13.69 -16.09
C PHE A 147 -24.59 12.57 -15.99
N CYS A 148 -24.78 11.61 -15.09
CA CYS A 148 -23.88 10.48 -14.88
C CYS A 148 -24.29 9.29 -15.78
N ASP A 149 -24.00 9.39 -17.09
CA ASP A 149 -24.60 8.58 -18.17
C ASP A 149 -23.68 7.51 -18.81
N TRP A 150 -22.99 6.70 -18.01
CA TRP A 150 -22.11 5.62 -18.48
C TRP A 150 -22.72 4.22 -18.33
N GLU A 151 -22.20 3.26 -19.11
CA GLU A 151 -22.59 1.85 -19.00
C GLU A 151 -21.82 1.14 -17.88
N LYS A 152 -20.50 1.34 -17.81
CA LYS A 152 -19.65 0.89 -16.70
C LYS A 152 -18.71 2.02 -16.31
N MET A 153 -18.51 2.23 -15.02
CA MET A 153 -17.56 3.25 -14.55
C MET A 153 -16.14 3.04 -15.12
N PHE A 154 -15.74 1.79 -15.32
CA PHE A 154 -14.47 1.45 -15.95
C PHE A 154 -14.30 2.06 -17.35
N ASP A 155 -15.38 2.23 -18.13
CA ASP A 155 -15.30 2.81 -19.47
C ASP A 155 -14.83 4.27 -19.41
N VAL A 156 -15.24 5.01 -18.37
CA VAL A 156 -14.77 6.38 -18.10
C VAL A 156 -13.28 6.37 -17.77
N GLY A 157 -12.85 5.49 -16.86
CA GLY A 157 -11.44 5.35 -16.49
C GLY A 157 -10.55 4.94 -17.66
N LEU A 158 -10.98 3.98 -18.47
CA LEU A 158 -10.23 3.53 -19.65
C LEU A 158 -10.14 4.63 -20.71
N ALA A 159 -11.21 5.39 -20.94
CA ALA A 159 -11.17 6.53 -21.86
C ALA A 159 -10.21 7.63 -21.37
N LEU A 160 -10.23 7.94 -20.06
CA LEU A 160 -9.27 8.86 -19.44
C LEU A 160 -7.82 8.39 -19.60
N HIS A 161 -7.56 7.10 -19.37
CA HIS A 161 -6.25 6.49 -19.58
C HIS A 161 -5.78 6.64 -21.04
N ARG A 162 -6.64 6.28 -22.02
CA ARG A 162 -6.32 6.42 -23.45
C ARG A 162 -5.96 7.85 -23.83
N VAL A 163 -6.72 8.83 -23.34
CA VAL A 163 -6.46 10.25 -23.58
C VAL A 163 -5.12 10.68 -22.96
N GLY A 164 -4.84 10.25 -21.73
CA GLY A 164 -3.55 10.49 -21.07
C GLY A 164 -2.39 9.91 -21.87
N LEU A 165 -2.52 8.67 -22.32
CA LEU A 165 -1.54 7.99 -23.18
C LEU A 165 -1.37 8.67 -24.55
N CYS A 166 -2.45 9.14 -25.20
CA CYS A 166 -2.39 9.91 -26.44
C CYS A 166 -1.45 11.13 -26.29
N LEU A 167 -1.57 11.86 -25.19
CA LEU A 167 -0.72 13.03 -24.91
C LEU A 167 0.70 12.63 -24.51
N ARG A 168 0.84 11.59 -23.70
CA ARG A 168 2.12 11.12 -23.20
C ARG A 168 3.04 10.56 -24.29
N LEU A 169 2.48 9.76 -25.19
CA LEU A 169 3.24 9.04 -26.21
C LEU A 169 3.50 9.90 -27.47
N ASP A 170 2.91 11.09 -27.54
CA ASP A 170 3.09 12.11 -28.58
C ASP A 170 3.45 13.48 -27.94
N PRO A 171 4.73 13.71 -27.57
CA PRO A 171 5.16 14.95 -26.92
C PRO A 171 4.81 16.26 -27.66
N PRO A 172 4.89 16.33 -29.01
CA PRO A 172 4.37 17.48 -29.76
C PRO A 172 2.90 17.78 -29.48
N ARG A 173 2.06 16.74 -29.36
CA ARG A 173 0.64 16.89 -29.04
C ARG A 173 0.41 17.44 -27.64
N LEU A 174 1.15 16.96 -26.64
CA LEU A 174 1.09 17.51 -25.28
C LEU A 174 1.48 18.99 -25.27
N ARG A 175 2.56 19.38 -25.97
CA ARG A 175 2.93 20.80 -26.11
C ARG A 175 1.82 21.63 -26.75
N ALA A 176 1.22 21.14 -27.83
CA ALA A 176 0.11 21.83 -28.48
C ALA A 176 -1.12 21.96 -27.56
N ALA A 177 -1.42 20.91 -26.78
CA ALA A 177 -2.49 20.94 -25.78
C ALA A 177 -2.21 21.97 -24.68
N MET A 178 -1.00 22.03 -24.14
CA MET A 178 -0.61 23.02 -23.14
C MET A 178 -0.65 24.45 -23.69
N ALA A 179 -0.20 24.65 -24.93
CA ALA A 179 -0.25 25.95 -25.59
C ALA A 179 -1.70 26.41 -25.86
N GLY A 180 -2.56 25.51 -26.37
CA GLY A 180 -3.95 25.83 -26.71
C GLY A 180 -4.90 25.88 -25.52
N GLY A 181 -4.65 25.09 -24.46
CA GLY A 181 -5.40 25.11 -23.21
C GLY A 181 -4.95 26.23 -22.25
N GLY A 182 -3.74 26.74 -22.42
CA GLY A 182 -3.22 27.89 -21.68
C GLY A 182 -3.17 27.69 -20.16
N LYS A 183 -3.31 28.79 -19.42
CA LYS A 183 -3.20 28.81 -17.95
C LYS A 183 -4.26 27.96 -17.26
N GLU A 184 -5.46 27.85 -17.82
CA GLU A 184 -6.55 27.09 -17.21
C GLU A 184 -6.26 25.59 -17.20
N LEU A 185 -5.70 25.07 -18.31
CA LEU A 185 -5.29 23.68 -18.41
C LEU A 185 -4.05 23.41 -17.54
N GLU A 186 -3.06 24.31 -17.53
CA GLU A 186 -1.91 24.19 -16.62
C GLU A 186 -2.35 24.11 -15.17
N ALA A 187 -3.23 25.03 -14.73
CA ALA A 187 -3.75 25.05 -13.38
C ALA A 187 -4.44 23.73 -13.04
N PHE A 188 -5.34 23.26 -13.89
CA PHE A 188 -6.06 22.00 -13.68
C PHE A 188 -5.13 20.78 -13.57
N LEU A 189 -4.09 20.71 -14.42
CA LEU A 189 -3.20 19.54 -14.50
C LEU A 189 -2.10 19.53 -13.43
N LEU A 190 -1.62 20.70 -13.01
CA LEU A 190 -0.39 20.83 -12.21
C LEU A 190 -0.53 21.59 -10.90
N ASP A 191 -1.56 22.42 -10.74
CA ASP A 191 -1.74 23.26 -9.55
C ASP A 191 -2.92 22.82 -8.70
N ASP A 192 -4.05 22.49 -9.31
CA ASP A 192 -5.24 22.00 -8.61
C ASP A 192 -4.93 20.69 -7.87
N GLU A 193 -5.34 20.63 -6.60
CA GLU A 193 -5.22 19.40 -5.80
C GLU A 193 -6.13 18.31 -6.36
N LEU A 194 -5.68 17.05 -6.26
CA LEU A 194 -6.52 15.91 -6.59
C LEU A 194 -7.57 15.71 -5.51
N ASP A 195 -8.83 15.72 -5.90
CA ASP A 195 -9.93 15.47 -4.98
C ASP A 195 -10.03 13.98 -4.63
N ILE A 196 -9.64 13.65 -3.41
CA ILE A 196 -9.77 12.30 -2.84
C ILE A 196 -11.08 12.08 -2.08
N GLY A 197 -11.94 13.09 -1.95
CA GLY A 197 -13.20 13.01 -1.22
C GLY A 197 -13.09 13.21 0.29
N GLU A 198 -14.12 13.80 0.89
CA GLU A 198 -14.17 14.08 2.33
C GLU A 198 -14.23 12.81 3.18
N PHE A 199 -14.91 11.76 2.71
CA PHE A 199 -14.97 10.47 3.41
C PHE A 199 -13.60 9.81 3.55
N ARG A 200 -12.76 9.85 2.50
CA ARG A 200 -11.38 9.36 2.54
C ARG A 200 -10.52 10.18 3.50
N LYS A 201 -10.65 11.51 3.48
CA LYS A 201 -9.94 12.40 4.41
C LYS A 201 -10.34 12.12 5.86
N ALA A 202 -11.64 11.99 6.12
CA ALA A 202 -12.18 11.68 7.45
C ALA A 202 -11.69 10.32 7.96
N ALA A 203 -11.75 9.28 7.12
CA ALA A 203 -11.23 7.95 7.46
C ALA A 203 -9.75 8.01 7.86
N PHE A 204 -8.94 8.71 7.07
CA PHE A 204 -7.51 8.88 7.36
C PHE A 204 -7.26 9.63 8.68
N ILE A 205 -8.02 10.69 8.96
CA ILE A 205 -7.91 11.43 10.23
C ILE A 205 -8.27 10.52 11.42
N VAL A 206 -9.31 9.70 11.30
CA VAL A 206 -9.70 8.74 12.33
C VAL A 206 -8.59 7.70 12.55
N GLU A 207 -8.06 7.11 11.48
CA GLU A 207 -6.95 6.16 11.58
C GLU A 207 -5.71 6.78 12.25
N GLN A 208 -5.36 8.02 11.90
CA GLN A 208 -4.25 8.73 12.55
C GLN A 208 -4.49 8.99 14.03
N ARG A 209 -5.71 9.37 14.42
CA ARG A 209 -6.06 9.60 15.82
C ARG A 209 -5.93 8.33 16.63
N VAL A 210 -6.48 7.21 16.13
CA VAL A 210 -6.37 5.90 16.76
C VAL A 210 -4.91 5.44 16.84
N ALA A 211 -4.11 5.68 15.80
CA ALA A 211 -2.69 5.30 15.80
C ALA A 211 -1.81 6.17 16.73
N ALA A 212 -2.18 7.45 16.94
CA ALA A 212 -1.45 8.37 17.82
C ALA A 212 -1.82 8.18 19.30
N ASP A 213 -2.98 7.58 19.55
CA ASP A 213 -3.51 7.34 20.88
C ASP A 213 -2.86 6.09 21.50
N VAL A 214 -2.00 6.34 22.49
CA VAL A 214 -1.26 5.28 23.20
C VAL A 214 -2.17 4.37 24.02
N GLU A 215 -3.45 4.73 24.20
CA GLU A 215 -4.48 3.95 24.90
C GLU A 215 -5.61 3.46 23.99
N ALA A 216 -5.48 3.60 22.67
CA ALA A 216 -6.46 3.04 21.74
C ALA A 216 -6.52 1.52 21.86
N GLU A 217 -7.72 0.96 21.90
CA GLU A 217 -7.98 -0.48 22.01
C GLU A 217 -8.40 -1.08 20.67
N ASP A 218 -8.57 -2.41 20.60
CA ASP A 218 -9.02 -3.10 19.38
C ASP A 218 -10.40 -2.64 18.89
N ALA A 219 -11.30 -2.23 19.79
CA ALA A 219 -12.59 -1.68 19.42
C ALA A 219 -12.44 -0.38 18.61
N ASP A 220 -11.53 0.52 19.00
CA ASP A 220 -11.23 1.77 18.28
C ASP A 220 -10.64 1.47 16.90
N ARG A 221 -9.71 0.50 16.84
CA ARG A 221 -9.07 0.06 15.59
C ARG A 221 -10.07 -0.57 14.63
N MET A 222 -10.99 -1.40 15.14
CA MET A 222 -12.07 -1.99 14.35
C MET A 222 -13.06 -0.94 13.85
N ALA A 223 -13.40 0.06 14.68
CA ALA A 223 -14.28 1.15 14.28
C ALA A 223 -13.65 2.01 13.17
N ALA A 224 -12.36 2.37 13.31
CA ALA A 224 -11.59 3.04 12.28
C ALA A 224 -11.54 2.23 10.98
N GLY A 225 -11.30 0.91 11.09
CA GLY A 225 -11.32 -0.02 9.96
C GLY A 225 -12.64 -0.02 9.20
N LYS A 226 -13.78 -0.03 9.91
CA LYS A 226 -15.12 0.06 9.29
C LYS A 226 -15.32 1.37 8.52
N ILE A 227 -14.88 2.49 9.08
CA ILE A 227 -14.96 3.81 8.42
C ILE A 227 -14.09 3.81 7.15
N ASN A 228 -12.87 3.26 7.24
CA ASN A 228 -11.99 3.15 6.08
C ASN A 228 -12.57 2.23 5.00
N SER A 229 -13.13 1.07 5.35
CA SER A 229 -13.79 0.17 4.39
C SER A 229 -14.99 0.84 3.69
N ALA A 230 -15.75 1.69 4.39
CA ALA A 230 -16.82 2.47 3.76
C ALA A 230 -16.25 3.52 2.80
N ALA A 231 -15.23 4.27 3.22
CA ALA A 231 -14.55 5.27 2.39
C ALA A 231 -13.88 4.64 1.16
N GLN A 232 -13.45 3.37 1.23
CA GLN A 232 -12.84 2.65 0.11
C GLN A 232 -13.74 2.49 -1.12
N LYS A 233 -15.06 2.66 -0.96
CA LYS A 233 -16.01 2.66 -2.08
C LYS A 233 -15.93 3.93 -2.95
N ASP A 234 -15.34 5.01 -2.43
CA ASP A 234 -15.05 6.21 -3.21
C ASP A 234 -13.86 5.96 -4.13
N LEU A 235 -14.13 5.84 -5.44
CA LEU A 235 -13.11 5.62 -6.46
C LEU A 235 -12.94 6.83 -7.40
N ALA A 236 -13.46 8.01 -7.05
CA ALA A 236 -13.40 9.19 -7.93
C ALA A 236 -11.94 9.53 -8.31
N ALA A 237 -11.07 9.61 -7.29
CA ALA A 237 -9.65 9.86 -7.47
C ALA A 237 -8.93 8.72 -8.19
N HIS A 238 -9.30 7.46 -7.91
CA HIS A 238 -8.75 6.30 -8.60
C HIS A 238 -9.01 6.39 -10.12
N ILE A 239 -10.25 6.69 -10.53
CA ILE A 239 -10.61 6.87 -11.94
C ILE A 239 -9.84 8.02 -12.59
N LEU A 240 -9.73 9.17 -11.92
CA LEU A 240 -8.98 10.33 -12.43
C LEU A 240 -7.47 10.07 -12.53
N SER A 241 -6.92 9.20 -11.68
CA SER A 241 -5.49 8.95 -11.62
C SER A 241 -4.93 8.32 -12.89
N TRP A 242 -5.75 7.61 -13.67
CA TRP A 242 -5.36 7.12 -15.00
C TRP A 242 -4.87 8.26 -15.89
N PHE A 243 -5.61 9.37 -15.94
CA PHE A 243 -5.23 10.53 -16.75
C PHE A 243 -4.13 11.37 -16.06
N TYR A 244 -4.31 11.72 -14.79
CA TYR A 244 -3.35 12.57 -14.08
C TYR A 244 -1.96 11.93 -13.96
N GLY A 245 -1.92 10.61 -13.72
CA GLY A 245 -0.69 9.83 -13.67
C GLY A 245 0.04 9.88 -15.02
N ASP A 246 -0.66 9.57 -16.11
CA ASP A 246 -0.05 9.57 -17.45
C ASP A 246 0.52 10.93 -17.83
N ILE A 247 -0.21 12.01 -17.57
CA ILE A 247 0.22 13.37 -17.87
C ILE A 247 1.39 13.80 -16.99
N SER A 248 1.36 13.49 -15.69
CA SER A 248 2.48 13.80 -14.79
C SER A 248 3.75 13.09 -15.24
N VAL A 249 3.64 11.82 -15.64
CA VAL A 249 4.78 11.07 -16.16
C VAL A 249 5.23 11.63 -17.51
N ALA A 250 4.32 12.06 -18.38
CA ALA A 250 4.67 12.70 -19.66
C ALA A 250 5.57 13.92 -19.46
N PHE A 251 5.24 14.81 -18.53
CA PHE A 251 6.08 15.97 -18.23
C PHE A 251 7.49 15.59 -17.77
N ILE A 252 7.60 14.60 -16.88
CA ILE A 252 8.89 14.13 -16.35
C ILE A 252 9.74 13.50 -17.46
N MET A 253 9.13 12.69 -18.33
CA MET A 253 9.86 12.01 -19.40
C MET A 253 10.35 13.00 -20.46
N ASN A 254 9.54 14.02 -20.79
CA ASN A 254 9.87 15.01 -21.81
C ASN A 254 11.01 15.96 -21.39
N GLU A 255 11.11 16.28 -20.10
CA GLU A 255 12.17 17.15 -19.55
C GLU A 255 13.57 16.73 -19.97
N THR A 256 13.84 15.42 -20.02
CA THR A 256 15.16 14.88 -20.34
C THR A 256 15.69 15.30 -21.72
N SER A 257 14.78 15.72 -22.61
CA SER A 257 15.09 16.10 -23.99
C SER A 257 14.93 17.59 -24.27
N SER A 258 14.50 18.39 -23.28
CA SER A 258 14.01 19.75 -23.51
C SER A 258 14.87 20.82 -22.84
N SER A 259 15.16 21.88 -23.61
CA SER A 259 15.75 23.12 -23.10
C SER A 259 14.70 24.13 -22.62
N ASP A 260 13.41 23.91 -22.88
CA ASP A 260 12.32 24.83 -22.54
C ASP A 260 12.13 24.97 -21.02
N ALA A 261 12.15 26.22 -20.53
CA ALA A 261 11.96 26.55 -19.12
C ALA A 261 10.56 26.17 -18.61
N ASN A 262 9.53 26.26 -19.45
CA ASN A 262 8.16 25.84 -19.09
C ASN A 262 8.08 24.33 -18.90
N GLU A 263 8.66 23.54 -19.81
CA GLU A 263 8.66 22.08 -19.69
C GLU A 263 9.42 21.61 -18.44
N LYS A 264 10.55 22.25 -18.12
CA LYS A 264 11.27 22.01 -16.86
C LYS A 264 10.43 22.34 -15.63
N ARG A 265 9.71 23.47 -15.65
CA ARG A 265 8.78 23.85 -14.57
C ARG A 265 7.67 22.81 -14.40
N TRP A 266 7.05 22.38 -15.49
CA TRP A 266 5.97 21.39 -15.47
C TRP A 266 6.47 20.04 -14.93
N ALA A 267 7.64 19.59 -15.39
CA ALA A 267 8.26 18.36 -14.90
C ALA A 267 8.58 18.41 -13.41
N HIS A 268 9.07 19.56 -12.91
CA HIS A 268 9.30 19.75 -11.48
C HIS A 268 8.01 19.67 -10.65
N LYS A 269 6.94 20.35 -11.08
CA LYS A 269 5.62 20.28 -10.44
C LYS A 269 5.07 18.84 -10.44
N ALA A 270 5.15 18.17 -11.59
CA ALA A 270 4.71 16.78 -11.76
C ALA A 270 5.51 15.80 -10.89
N MET A 271 6.83 15.96 -10.80
CA MET A 271 7.70 15.15 -9.94
C MET A 271 7.29 15.26 -8.47
N LYS A 272 7.15 16.49 -7.96
CA LYS A 272 6.73 16.73 -6.56
C LYS A 272 5.37 16.08 -6.27
N ARG A 273 4.44 16.19 -7.22
CA ARG A 273 3.09 15.65 -7.13
C ARG A 273 3.08 14.11 -7.13
N LEU A 274 3.80 13.48 -8.06
CA LEU A 274 3.92 12.02 -8.08
C LEU A 274 4.57 11.49 -6.81
N VAL A 275 5.66 12.09 -6.33
CA VAL A 275 6.28 11.68 -5.07
C VAL A 275 5.28 11.76 -3.92
N LEU A 276 4.52 12.86 -3.80
CA LEU A 276 3.49 12.99 -2.78
C LEU A 276 2.43 11.88 -2.89
N TRP A 277 1.90 11.67 -4.10
CA TRP A 277 0.82 10.72 -4.34
C TRP A 277 1.25 9.28 -4.13
N SER A 278 2.46 8.92 -4.54
CA SER A 278 2.94 7.55 -4.53
C SER A 278 3.60 7.13 -3.21
N THR A 279 3.99 8.08 -2.36
CA THR A 279 4.64 7.78 -1.06
C THR A 279 3.77 8.07 0.15
N SER A 280 2.69 8.85 -0.01
CA SER A 280 1.68 9.04 1.04
C SER A 280 0.78 7.82 1.13
N THR A 281 0.57 7.29 2.33
CA THR A 281 -0.34 6.16 2.56
C THR A 281 -1.77 6.46 2.10
N THR A 282 -2.25 7.70 2.29
CA THR A 282 -3.60 8.11 1.89
C THR A 282 -3.76 8.10 0.38
N TYR A 283 -2.83 8.74 -0.33
CA TYR A 283 -2.91 8.82 -1.79
C TYR A 283 -2.59 7.47 -2.43
N HIS A 284 -1.53 6.78 -2.02
CA HIS A 284 -1.14 5.50 -2.62
C HIS A 284 -2.26 4.46 -2.51
N SER A 285 -2.92 4.35 -1.35
CA SER A 285 -4.08 3.44 -1.18
C SER A 285 -5.34 3.89 -1.92
N THR A 286 -5.51 5.19 -2.17
CA THR A 286 -6.67 5.73 -2.91
C THR A 286 -6.50 5.58 -4.42
N LEU A 287 -5.28 5.78 -4.92
CA LEU A 287 -4.97 5.76 -6.35
C LEU A 287 -4.64 4.35 -6.81
N GLY A 288 -3.90 3.56 -6.02
CA GLY A 288 -3.63 2.15 -6.28
C GLY A 288 -2.96 1.88 -7.63
N ASP A 289 -3.31 0.74 -8.24
CA ASP A 289 -2.64 0.21 -9.43
C ASP A 289 -2.70 1.12 -10.67
N SER A 290 -3.67 2.02 -10.76
CA SER A 290 -3.75 2.98 -11.88
C SER A 290 -2.63 4.01 -11.85
N LEU A 291 -2.22 4.45 -10.64
CA LEU A 291 -1.03 5.30 -10.49
C LEU A 291 0.25 4.50 -10.80
N THR A 292 0.36 3.29 -10.25
CA THR A 292 1.51 2.40 -10.49
C THR A 292 1.67 2.10 -11.97
N ASP A 293 0.58 1.85 -12.70
CA ASP A 293 0.60 1.64 -14.14
C ASP A 293 1.22 2.84 -14.88
N ALA A 294 0.70 4.03 -14.60
CA ALA A 294 1.17 5.26 -15.23
C ALA A 294 2.68 5.46 -14.99
N MET A 295 3.14 5.14 -13.77
CA MET A 295 4.53 5.32 -13.32
C MET A 295 5.52 4.30 -13.87
N ARG A 296 5.10 3.17 -14.47
CA ARG A 296 6.02 2.13 -14.99
C ARG A 296 7.24 2.68 -15.78
N PRO A 297 7.09 3.68 -16.68
CA PRO A 297 8.24 4.23 -17.42
C PRO A 297 9.23 5.06 -16.60
N ILE A 298 8.82 5.60 -15.45
CA ILE A 298 9.78 6.14 -14.47
C ILE A 298 10.68 5.00 -13.98
N TYR A 299 10.10 3.84 -13.67
CA TYR A 299 10.84 2.68 -13.17
C TYR A 299 11.73 2.02 -14.22
N TRP A 300 11.33 2.02 -15.50
CA TRP A 300 12.13 1.43 -16.58
C TRP A 300 13.36 2.24 -16.97
N SER A 301 13.36 3.55 -16.74
CA SER A 301 14.46 4.44 -17.11
C SER A 301 15.35 4.72 -15.92
N LEU A 302 16.53 4.08 -15.84
CA LEU A 302 17.46 4.27 -14.71
C LEU A 302 17.79 5.74 -14.40
N PRO A 303 18.01 6.64 -15.39
CA PRO A 303 18.23 8.06 -15.10
C PRO A 303 17.01 8.74 -14.45
N VAL A 304 15.81 8.44 -14.96
CA VAL A 304 14.56 9.03 -14.44
C VAL A 304 14.21 8.44 -13.07
N LEU A 305 14.38 7.13 -12.89
CA LEU A 305 14.25 6.45 -11.60
C LEU A 305 15.21 7.03 -10.55
N THR A 306 16.46 7.29 -10.92
CA THR A 306 17.44 7.92 -10.02
C THR A 306 16.96 9.31 -9.61
N LYS A 307 16.49 10.12 -10.57
CA LYS A 307 15.92 11.44 -10.27
C LYS A 307 14.69 11.37 -9.37
N PHE A 308 13.81 10.42 -9.63
CA PHE A 308 12.61 10.17 -8.82
C PHE A 308 12.99 9.73 -7.39
N GLY A 309 13.99 8.85 -7.25
CA GLY A 309 14.58 8.47 -5.97
C GLY A 309 15.12 9.69 -5.21
N LEU A 310 15.95 10.51 -5.86
CA LEU A 310 16.50 11.75 -5.29
C LEU A 310 15.42 12.76 -4.86
N ALA A 311 14.26 12.73 -5.50
CA ALA A 311 13.10 13.56 -5.14
C ALA A 311 12.31 13.00 -3.93
N GLY A 312 12.70 11.84 -3.39
CA GLY A 312 12.04 11.16 -2.27
C GLY A 312 11.03 10.09 -2.70
N GLY A 313 10.99 9.72 -3.98
CA GLY A 313 10.04 8.77 -4.54
C GLY A 313 10.36 7.29 -4.27
N LEU A 314 11.52 6.98 -3.68
CA LEU A 314 11.99 5.60 -3.58
C LEU A 314 11.03 4.68 -2.81
N GLY A 315 10.37 5.21 -1.78
CA GLY A 315 9.34 4.48 -1.03
C GLY A 315 8.18 3.96 -1.89
N ALA A 316 7.86 4.62 -3.01
CA ALA A 316 6.81 4.17 -3.92
C ALA A 316 7.19 2.89 -4.67
N LEU A 317 8.43 2.79 -5.15
CA LEU A 317 8.91 1.58 -5.83
C LEU A 317 8.87 0.36 -4.89
N PHE A 318 9.27 0.54 -3.63
CA PHE A 318 9.14 -0.52 -2.62
C PHE A 318 7.68 -0.79 -2.28
N GLY A 319 6.83 0.24 -2.17
CA GLY A 319 5.39 0.07 -1.94
C GLY A 319 4.71 -0.74 -3.05
N ASP A 320 5.04 -0.46 -4.30
CA ASP A 320 4.52 -1.17 -5.47
C ASP A 320 5.05 -2.60 -5.58
N TRP A 321 6.30 -2.86 -5.16
CA TRP A 321 6.83 -4.22 -5.02
C TRP A 321 6.06 -5.08 -4.00
N VAL A 322 5.44 -4.43 -3.00
CA VAL A 322 4.67 -5.11 -1.97
C VAL A 322 3.21 -5.26 -2.39
N ASN A 323 2.56 -4.16 -2.77
CA ASN A 323 1.10 -4.05 -2.82
C ASN A 323 0.54 -3.60 -4.17
N SER A 324 1.24 -3.89 -5.28
CA SER A 324 0.70 -3.62 -6.63
C SER A 324 0.64 -4.88 -7.49
N ALA A 325 -0.23 -4.82 -8.50
CA ALA A 325 -0.24 -5.76 -9.60
C ALA A 325 1.05 -5.73 -10.46
N CYS A 326 1.90 -4.72 -10.29
CA CYS A 326 3.20 -4.57 -10.95
C CYS A 326 4.38 -5.11 -10.12
N LYS A 327 4.14 -5.89 -9.05
CA LYS A 327 5.16 -6.33 -8.10
C LYS A 327 6.40 -6.98 -8.73
N GLU A 328 6.22 -7.86 -9.72
CA GLU A 328 7.34 -8.58 -10.36
C GLU A 328 8.24 -7.63 -11.16
N MET A 329 7.64 -6.70 -11.89
CA MET A 329 8.37 -5.67 -12.60
C MET A 329 9.12 -4.77 -11.61
N CYS A 330 8.49 -4.39 -10.49
CA CYS A 330 9.16 -3.61 -9.44
C CYS A 330 10.33 -4.38 -8.81
N GLU A 331 10.19 -5.69 -8.62
CA GLU A 331 11.27 -6.57 -8.14
C GLU A 331 12.47 -6.57 -9.10
N ASP A 332 12.22 -6.70 -10.40
CA ASP A 332 13.26 -6.66 -11.44
C ASP A 332 13.99 -5.31 -11.50
N VAL A 333 13.27 -4.22 -11.23
CA VAL A 333 13.83 -2.87 -11.13
C VAL A 333 14.66 -2.73 -9.85
N LEU A 334 14.17 -3.21 -8.71
CA LEU A 334 14.88 -3.16 -7.41
C LEU A 334 16.20 -3.93 -7.45
N LYS A 335 16.26 -5.06 -8.17
CA LYS A 335 17.51 -5.82 -8.41
C LYS A 335 18.59 -5.01 -9.13
N LYS A 336 18.20 -3.96 -9.88
CA LYS A 336 19.07 -3.12 -10.70
C LYS A 336 19.14 -1.67 -10.20
N LEU A 337 18.56 -1.39 -9.03
CA LEU A 337 18.48 -0.04 -8.49
C LEU A 337 19.89 0.50 -8.18
N PRO A 338 20.30 1.65 -8.76
CA PRO A 338 21.63 2.19 -8.53
C PRO A 338 21.75 2.83 -7.14
N ASP A 339 22.94 2.74 -6.54
CA ASP A 339 23.28 3.39 -5.26
C ASP A 339 22.93 4.90 -5.25
N ALA A 340 23.08 5.57 -6.40
CA ALA A 340 22.76 6.99 -6.56
C ALA A 340 21.29 7.34 -6.23
N ALA A 341 20.35 6.41 -6.43
CA ALA A 341 18.94 6.61 -6.13
C ALA A 341 18.67 6.72 -4.61
N TRP A 342 19.59 6.22 -3.77
CA TRP A 342 19.51 6.28 -2.31
C TRP A 342 20.05 7.58 -1.71
N GLN A 343 20.60 8.48 -2.51
CA GLN A 343 21.10 9.76 -2.02
C GLN A 343 19.93 10.71 -1.71
N LYS A 344 20.16 11.69 -0.82
CA LYS A 344 19.22 12.78 -0.48
C LYS A 344 17.83 12.33 0.00
N GLN A 345 17.71 11.15 0.57
CA GLN A 345 16.44 10.67 1.13
C GLN A 345 16.09 11.46 2.38
N THR A 346 14.81 11.83 2.48
CA THR A 346 14.27 12.47 3.69
C THR A 346 13.87 11.42 4.72
N PRO A 347 13.73 11.79 6.01
CA PRO A 347 13.20 10.88 7.03
C PRO A 347 11.81 10.32 6.71
N THR A 348 11.01 11.02 5.91
CA THR A 348 9.69 10.55 5.45
C THR A 348 9.86 9.50 4.36
N SER A 349 10.72 9.73 3.36
CA SER A 349 11.00 8.75 2.30
C SER A 349 11.53 7.43 2.89
N LEU A 350 12.53 7.51 3.78
CA LEU A 350 13.10 6.34 4.45
C LEU A 350 12.07 5.57 5.27
N ARG A 351 11.14 6.28 5.94
CA ARG A 351 10.04 5.65 6.66
C ARG A 351 9.10 4.88 5.72
N THR A 352 8.82 5.41 4.53
CA THR A 352 8.00 4.71 3.54
C THR A 352 8.70 3.44 3.05
N VAL A 353 10.01 3.49 2.81
CA VAL A 353 10.81 2.30 2.45
C VAL A 353 10.78 1.24 3.56
N THR A 354 11.08 1.62 4.81
CA THR A 354 11.06 0.65 5.93
C THR A 354 9.67 0.07 6.15
N ARG A 355 8.61 0.87 5.98
CA ARG A 355 7.22 0.38 6.06
C ARG A 355 6.93 -0.64 4.97
N ALA A 356 7.37 -0.41 3.74
CA ALA A 356 7.17 -1.37 2.65
C ALA A 356 7.92 -2.69 2.92
N LEU A 357 9.17 -2.62 3.37
CA LEU A 357 9.93 -3.81 3.79
C LEU A 357 9.23 -4.58 4.93
N GLN A 358 8.67 -3.86 5.90
CA GLN A 358 7.87 -4.44 6.99
C GLN A 358 6.64 -5.18 6.47
N LEU A 359 5.87 -4.50 5.61
CA LEU A 359 4.68 -5.08 4.99
C LEU A 359 5.00 -6.32 4.16
N LYS A 360 6.16 -6.34 3.50
CA LYS A 360 6.64 -7.52 2.77
C LYS A 360 6.86 -8.71 3.70
N LEU A 361 7.49 -8.49 4.86
CA LEU A 361 7.68 -9.51 5.89
C LEU A 361 6.36 -9.98 6.51
N ASN A 362 5.33 -9.13 6.57
CA ASN A 362 4.00 -9.53 7.02
C ASN A 362 3.28 -10.43 6.01
N GLN A 363 3.54 -10.26 4.72
CA GLN A 363 2.88 -11.01 3.64
C GLN A 363 3.60 -12.31 3.27
N GLU A 364 4.90 -12.38 3.54
CA GLU A 364 5.76 -13.50 3.19
C GLU A 364 6.48 -14.06 4.42
N THR A 365 7.32 -15.07 4.24
CA THR A 365 8.09 -15.62 5.36
C THR A 365 9.23 -14.69 5.76
N SER A 366 9.81 -14.90 6.95
CA SER A 366 10.97 -14.15 7.41
C SER A 366 12.18 -14.27 6.46
N GLU A 367 12.22 -15.30 5.61
CA GLU A 367 13.27 -15.50 4.59
C GLU A 367 13.38 -14.33 3.60
N ILE A 368 12.33 -13.53 3.41
CA ILE A 368 12.45 -12.35 2.55
C ILE A 368 13.53 -11.38 3.03
N ALA A 369 13.81 -11.35 4.35
CA ALA A 369 14.85 -10.52 4.95
C ALA A 369 16.27 -10.83 4.42
N ILE A 370 16.52 -12.07 3.96
CA ILE A 370 17.84 -12.46 3.45
C ILE A 370 17.95 -12.36 1.92
N THR A 371 16.93 -11.82 1.25
CA THR A 371 16.99 -11.59 -0.20
C THR A 371 17.94 -10.43 -0.55
N PRO A 372 18.51 -10.42 -1.77
CA PRO A 372 19.37 -9.32 -2.22
C PRO A 372 18.70 -7.95 -2.14
N ILE A 373 17.40 -7.86 -2.42
CA ILE A 373 16.65 -6.58 -2.36
C ILE A 373 16.61 -6.05 -0.93
N PHE A 374 16.25 -6.87 0.04
CA PHE A 374 16.16 -6.48 1.44
C PHE A 374 17.54 -6.10 2.01
N ILE A 375 18.55 -6.95 1.74
CA ILE A 375 19.94 -6.69 2.13
C ILE A 375 20.44 -5.37 1.55
N ASN A 376 20.24 -5.12 0.25
CA ASN A 376 20.70 -3.90 -0.41
C ASN A 376 20.00 -2.66 0.12
N ALA A 377 18.70 -2.77 0.45
CA ALA A 377 17.96 -1.67 1.06
C ALA A 377 18.52 -1.31 2.44
N CYS A 378 18.71 -2.31 3.32
CA CYS A 378 19.28 -2.08 4.64
C CYS A 378 20.72 -1.55 4.57
N PHE A 379 21.56 -2.14 3.71
CA PHE A 379 22.92 -1.69 3.48
C PHE A 379 22.98 -0.22 3.04
N ASN A 380 22.21 0.17 2.02
CA ASN A 380 22.23 1.53 1.51
C ASN A 380 21.65 2.54 2.52
N MET A 381 20.59 2.18 3.25
CA MET A 381 20.06 3.03 4.31
C MET A 381 21.09 3.26 5.42
N TYR A 382 21.77 2.21 5.88
CA TYR A 382 22.80 2.36 6.92
C TYR A 382 24.02 3.14 6.44
N LYS A 383 24.54 2.80 5.26
CA LYS A 383 25.71 3.46 4.66
C LYS A 383 25.55 4.98 4.56
N LEU A 384 24.34 5.46 4.28
CA LEU A 384 24.07 6.88 4.02
C LEU A 384 23.42 7.62 5.20
N TYR A 385 22.71 6.91 6.09
CA TYR A 385 21.89 7.50 7.15
C TYR A 385 22.08 6.86 8.53
N ASP A 386 23.03 5.94 8.67
CA ASP A 386 23.36 5.22 9.91
C ASP A 386 22.11 4.52 10.51
N LEU A 387 22.05 4.35 11.83
CA LEU A 387 20.98 3.69 12.56
C LEU A 387 19.66 4.46 12.62
N ALA A 388 19.63 5.73 12.21
CA ALA A 388 18.46 6.59 12.38
C ALA A 388 17.17 6.04 11.73
N PRO A 389 17.19 5.51 10.48
CA PRO A 389 15.99 4.98 9.84
C PRO A 389 15.43 3.76 10.59
N PHE A 390 16.31 2.84 11.01
CA PHE A 390 15.92 1.61 11.71
C PHE A 390 15.36 1.90 13.10
N ARG A 391 15.97 2.81 13.86
CA ARG A 391 15.45 3.23 15.17
C ARG A 391 14.07 3.88 15.07
N LYS A 392 13.81 4.61 13.99
CA LYS A 392 12.51 5.21 13.74
C LYS A 392 11.48 4.17 13.32
N ALA A 393 11.86 3.23 12.47
CA ALA A 393 11.00 2.12 12.03
C ALA A 393 10.62 1.19 13.20
N ALA A 394 11.59 0.82 14.05
CA ALA A 394 11.37 -0.01 15.23
C ALA A 394 10.26 0.54 16.13
N LYS A 395 10.24 1.85 16.38
CA LYS A 395 9.19 2.52 17.20
C LYS A 395 7.79 2.46 16.60
N CYS A 396 7.65 2.07 15.33
CA CYS A 396 6.38 1.96 14.62
C CYS A 396 5.92 0.52 14.43
N GLU A 397 6.70 -0.49 14.85
CA GLU A 397 6.30 -1.91 14.77
C GLU A 397 5.24 -2.23 15.84
N ALA A 398 4.08 -2.73 15.41
CA ALA A 398 3.01 -3.22 16.28
C ALA A 398 3.30 -4.63 16.84
N HIS A 399 2.44 -5.16 17.72
CA HIS A 399 2.61 -6.49 18.32
C HIS A 399 2.62 -7.66 17.32
N HIS A 400 1.93 -7.50 16.20
CA HIS A 400 1.88 -8.48 15.12
C HIS A 400 2.94 -8.24 14.05
N ASP A 401 3.67 -7.13 14.12
CA ASP A 401 4.72 -6.83 13.16
C ASP A 401 6.02 -7.60 13.50
N PRO A 402 6.71 -8.15 12.49
CA PRO A 402 8.06 -8.66 12.59
C PRO A 402 9.02 -7.63 13.21
N VAL A 403 9.81 -8.02 14.21
CA VAL A 403 10.71 -7.11 14.95
C VAL A 403 12.04 -6.88 14.25
N VAL A 404 12.05 -6.87 12.91
CA VAL A 404 13.29 -6.85 12.13
C VAL A 404 14.09 -5.57 12.36
N PHE A 405 13.44 -4.41 12.42
CA PHE A 405 14.16 -3.15 12.55
C PHE A 405 14.54 -2.88 14.00
N TYR A 406 13.70 -3.29 14.95
CA TYR A 406 14.11 -3.35 16.36
C TYR A 406 15.35 -4.25 16.52
N TYR A 407 15.32 -5.47 15.97
CA TYR A 407 16.42 -6.43 16.02
C TYR A 407 17.71 -5.84 15.45
N VAL A 408 17.65 -5.28 14.23
CA VAL A 408 18.80 -4.67 13.55
C VAL A 408 19.37 -3.51 14.38
N ALA A 409 18.53 -2.56 14.79
CA ALA A 409 18.98 -1.40 15.55
C ALA A 409 19.56 -1.78 16.91
N HIS A 410 18.97 -2.77 17.57
CA HIS A 410 19.42 -3.28 18.86
C HIS A 410 20.76 -4.00 18.74
N ARG A 411 20.92 -4.93 17.80
CA ARG A 411 22.14 -5.74 17.63
C ARG A 411 23.33 -4.91 17.21
N ILE A 412 23.18 -4.04 16.23
CA ILE A 412 24.27 -3.15 15.78
C ILE A 412 24.74 -2.27 16.94
N LYS A 413 23.81 -1.66 17.69
CA LYS A 413 24.15 -0.79 18.83
C LYS A 413 24.78 -1.56 19.99
N ARG A 414 24.16 -2.68 20.40
CA ARG A 414 24.57 -3.42 21.60
C ARG A 414 25.89 -4.16 21.40
N ASP A 415 26.06 -4.77 20.24
CA ASP A 415 27.22 -5.61 19.96
C ASP A 415 28.34 -4.84 19.23
N GLY A 416 28.13 -3.56 18.91
CA GLY A 416 29.11 -2.72 18.22
C GLY A 416 29.45 -3.24 16.82
N LEU A 417 28.45 -3.76 16.09
CA LEU A 417 28.67 -4.37 14.79
C LEU A 417 29.01 -3.30 13.74
N ASP A 418 30.12 -3.50 13.03
CA ASP A 418 30.46 -2.69 11.88
C ASP A 418 29.86 -3.31 10.61
N MET A 419 28.96 -2.58 9.95
CA MET A 419 28.14 -3.08 8.85
C MET A 419 28.60 -2.50 7.51
N CYS A 420 29.87 -2.72 7.20
CA CYS A 420 30.58 -2.08 6.08
C CYS A 420 30.29 -2.69 4.71
N ILE A 421 29.91 -3.98 4.63
CA ILE A 421 29.63 -4.66 3.36
C ILE A 421 28.31 -5.45 3.39
N GLN A 422 27.76 -5.76 2.21
CA GLN A 422 26.51 -6.53 2.09
C GLN A 422 26.55 -7.91 2.77
N GLN A 423 27.74 -8.51 2.88
CA GLN A 423 27.91 -9.81 3.53
C GLN A 423 27.65 -9.73 5.06
N ASP A 424 27.95 -8.59 5.70
CA ASP A 424 27.67 -8.38 7.13
C ASP A 424 26.16 -8.35 7.36
N TRP A 425 25.43 -7.66 6.48
CA TRP A 425 23.97 -7.62 6.48
C TRP A 425 23.35 -8.99 6.26
N ARG A 426 23.86 -9.76 5.31
CA ARG A 426 23.42 -11.14 5.09
C ARG A 426 23.57 -11.99 6.34
N ARG A 427 24.70 -11.86 7.05
CA ARG A 427 24.94 -12.59 8.31
C ARG A 427 23.95 -12.17 9.40
N LEU A 428 23.81 -10.87 9.64
CA LEU A 428 22.90 -10.35 10.67
C LEU A 428 21.43 -10.74 10.40
N LEU A 429 20.98 -10.66 9.15
CA LEU A 429 19.62 -11.01 8.77
C LEU A 429 19.39 -12.53 8.75
N LYS A 430 20.42 -13.34 8.49
CA LYS A 430 20.35 -14.79 8.69
C LYS A 430 20.21 -15.14 10.17
N ASP A 431 20.89 -14.43 11.08
CA ASP A 431 20.70 -14.60 12.52
C ASP A 431 19.28 -14.21 12.95
N TYR A 432 18.69 -13.18 12.34
CA TYR A 432 17.28 -12.80 12.55
C TYR A 432 16.32 -13.90 12.10
N VAL A 433 16.48 -14.43 10.89
CA VAL A 433 15.61 -15.51 10.35
C VAL A 433 15.64 -16.76 11.24
N ASN A 434 16.79 -17.04 11.86
CA ASN A 434 16.97 -18.19 12.77
C ASN A 434 16.73 -17.83 14.25
N MET A 435 16.17 -16.65 14.54
CA MET A 435 15.92 -16.21 15.90
C MET A 435 14.92 -17.16 16.60
N PRO A 436 15.23 -17.66 17.81
CA PRO A 436 14.26 -18.46 18.56
C PRO A 436 12.99 -17.64 18.88
N ARG A 437 11.82 -18.27 18.75
CA ARG A 437 10.52 -17.62 19.03
C ARG A 437 10.46 -16.95 20.42
N SER A 438 11.08 -17.53 21.44
CA SER A 438 11.13 -16.92 22.78
C SER A 438 11.99 -15.66 22.87
N VAL A 439 12.97 -15.49 21.99
CA VAL A 439 13.74 -14.24 21.86
C VAL A 439 12.91 -13.22 21.10
N GLU A 440 12.28 -13.64 20.00
CA GLU A 440 11.39 -12.80 19.20
C GLU A 440 10.25 -12.21 20.05
N GLN A 441 9.54 -13.05 20.81
CA GLN A 441 8.46 -12.61 21.72
C GLN A 441 8.94 -11.58 22.74
N ARG A 442 10.16 -11.72 23.27
CA ARG A 442 10.72 -10.74 24.22
C ARG A 442 11.06 -9.42 23.53
N TYR A 443 11.52 -9.46 22.29
CA TYR A 443 11.76 -8.25 21.50
C TYR A 443 10.45 -7.56 21.14
N MET A 444 9.44 -8.32 20.71
CA MET A 444 8.08 -7.83 20.44
C MET A 444 7.51 -7.15 21.68
N TRP A 445 7.59 -7.81 22.84
CA TRP A 445 7.13 -7.29 24.12
C TRP A 445 7.85 -6.01 24.53
N GLY A 446 9.18 -6.02 24.45
CA GLY A 446 10.01 -4.86 24.80
C GLY A 446 9.74 -3.64 23.92
N ASN A 447 9.30 -3.86 22.68
CA ASN A 447 8.99 -2.82 21.72
C ASN A 447 7.52 -2.32 21.79
N GLN A 448 6.63 -3.01 22.51
CA GLN A 448 5.24 -2.59 22.66
C GLN A 448 5.07 -1.29 23.44
N THR A 449 4.03 -0.53 23.07
CA THR A 449 3.46 0.51 23.93
C THR A 449 2.81 -0.11 25.16
N ILE A 450 2.55 0.69 26.19
CA ILE A 450 1.91 0.20 27.42
C ILE A 450 0.56 -0.45 27.11
N SER A 451 -0.29 0.18 26.30
CA SER A 451 -1.59 -0.41 25.97
C SER A 451 -1.47 -1.62 25.06
N GLY A 452 -0.50 -1.64 24.14
CA GLY A 452 -0.19 -2.86 23.38
C GLY A 452 0.16 -4.05 24.28
N ARG A 453 0.85 -3.83 25.40
CA ARG A 453 1.15 -4.90 26.38
C ARG A 453 -0.11 -5.41 27.08
N TRP A 454 -1.09 -4.54 27.31
CA TRP A 454 -2.38 -4.92 27.91
C TRP A 454 -3.31 -5.62 26.92
N ASP A 455 -3.37 -5.13 25.68
CA ASP A 455 -4.20 -5.69 24.61
C ASP A 455 -3.74 -7.09 24.22
N CYS A 456 -2.44 -7.37 24.35
CA CYS A 456 -1.83 -8.60 23.85
C CYS A 456 -1.37 -9.55 24.95
N LEU A 457 -1.95 -9.43 26.14
CA LEU A 457 -1.51 -10.20 27.31
C LEU A 457 -1.56 -11.71 27.05
N GLU A 458 -2.53 -12.17 26.26
CA GLU A 458 -2.75 -13.57 25.89
C GLU A 458 -1.68 -14.15 24.95
N PHE A 459 -0.87 -13.30 24.31
CA PHE A 459 0.10 -13.73 23.29
C PHE A 459 1.55 -13.80 23.78
N PHE A 460 1.82 -13.29 24.97
CA PHE A 460 3.17 -13.12 25.52
C PHE A 460 3.29 -13.71 26.93
N GLY A 461 4.49 -13.61 27.52
CA GLY A 461 4.70 -14.02 28.91
C GLY A 461 4.87 -15.53 29.08
N CYS A 462 3.87 -16.18 29.69
CA CYS A 462 3.96 -17.56 30.16
C CYS A 462 2.99 -18.47 29.39
N ASP A 463 3.52 -19.49 28.73
CA ASP A 463 2.73 -20.45 27.93
C ASP A 463 2.07 -21.56 28.79
N ALA A 464 2.13 -21.47 30.11
CA ALA A 464 1.51 -22.46 30.98
C ALA A 464 0.02 -22.17 31.14
N ASP A 465 -0.83 -23.11 30.77
CA ASP A 465 -2.27 -23.04 30.99
C ASP A 465 -2.58 -22.71 32.45
N GLY A 466 -3.41 -21.68 32.67
CA GLY A 466 -3.77 -21.22 34.02
C GLY A 466 -2.62 -20.56 34.78
N CYS A 467 -1.73 -19.84 34.10
CA CYS A 467 -0.68 -19.04 34.75
C CYS A 467 -1.30 -18.06 35.77
N PRO A 468 -1.03 -18.19 37.08
CA PRO A 468 -1.67 -17.35 38.10
C PRO A 468 -1.37 -15.85 37.92
N GLU A 469 -0.15 -15.55 37.44
CA GLU A 469 0.28 -14.19 37.19
C GLU A 469 -0.43 -13.58 35.98
N GLN A 470 -0.67 -14.37 34.92
CA GLN A 470 -1.45 -13.92 33.78
C GLN A 470 -2.89 -13.61 34.21
N THR A 471 -3.54 -14.52 34.95
CA THR A 471 -4.89 -14.32 35.47
C THR A 471 -5.00 -13.05 36.32
N ALA A 472 -4.02 -12.81 37.21
CA ALA A 472 -3.99 -11.59 38.00
C ALA A 472 -3.85 -10.32 37.14
N LEU A 473 -3.06 -10.36 36.06
CA LEU A 473 -2.94 -9.24 35.12
C LEU A 473 -4.21 -9.04 34.29
N GLU A 474 -4.92 -10.12 33.90
CA GLU A 474 -6.22 -10.03 33.21
C GLU A 474 -7.28 -9.37 34.10
N GLU A 475 -7.31 -9.71 35.40
CA GLU A 475 -8.21 -9.05 36.37
C GLU A 475 -7.87 -7.58 36.56
N LEU A 476 -6.58 -7.22 36.56
CA LEU A 476 -6.14 -5.82 36.61
C LEU A 476 -6.54 -5.08 35.34
N ARG A 477 -6.36 -5.71 34.16
CA ARG A 477 -6.79 -5.15 32.87
C ARG A 477 -8.27 -4.82 32.87
N ALA A 478 -9.12 -5.71 33.38
CA ALA A 478 -10.57 -5.50 33.47
C ALA A 478 -10.99 -4.31 34.38
N LYS A 479 -10.10 -3.89 35.30
CA LYS A 479 -10.33 -2.76 36.22
C LYS A 479 -9.66 -1.47 35.75
N ARG A 480 -8.90 -1.50 34.65
CA ARG A 480 -8.21 -0.31 34.14
C ARG A 480 -9.22 0.74 33.71
N VAL A 481 -8.91 1.99 34.05
CA VAL A 481 -9.64 3.16 33.58
C VAL A 481 -8.71 3.94 32.66
N ARG A 482 -9.19 4.25 31.46
CA ARG A 482 -8.47 5.03 30.47
C ARG A 482 -8.00 6.37 31.07
N GLY A 483 -6.75 6.74 30.84
CA GLY A 483 -6.09 7.93 31.39
C GLY A 483 -5.58 7.81 32.82
N VAL A 484 -5.86 6.70 33.53
CA VAL A 484 -5.36 6.44 34.89
C VAL A 484 -4.22 5.42 34.81
N ARG A 485 -3.02 5.86 35.22
CA ARG A 485 -1.80 5.03 35.16
C ARG A 485 -1.28 4.70 36.56
N ASP A 486 -0.92 3.43 36.75
CA ASP A 486 -0.31 2.91 37.96
C ASP A 486 1.09 2.36 37.61
N PRO A 487 2.17 3.06 38.01
CA PRO A 487 3.54 2.66 37.68
C PRO A 487 3.94 1.27 38.19
N ASP A 488 3.42 0.85 39.35
CA ASP A 488 3.79 -0.42 39.97
C ASP A 488 3.16 -1.59 39.19
N ILE A 489 1.90 -1.43 38.79
CA ILE A 489 1.21 -2.40 37.94
C ILE A 489 1.88 -2.48 36.55
N GLU A 490 2.28 -1.35 35.99
CA GLU A 490 2.96 -1.31 34.70
C GLU A 490 4.36 -1.95 34.75
N GLU A 491 5.13 -1.76 35.82
CA GLU A 491 6.40 -2.47 36.01
C GLU A 491 6.16 -3.98 36.13
N ARG A 492 5.13 -4.39 36.88
CA ARG A 492 4.74 -5.79 37.02
C ARG A 492 4.42 -6.41 35.66
N LEU A 493 3.62 -5.73 34.84
CA LEU A 493 3.30 -6.14 33.48
C LEU A 493 4.56 -6.26 32.62
N GLU A 494 5.40 -5.21 32.61
CA GLU A 494 6.64 -5.21 31.83
C GLU A 494 7.54 -6.38 32.19
N ARG A 495 7.71 -6.65 33.49
CA ARG A 495 8.51 -7.76 34.01
C ARG A 495 7.94 -9.11 33.58
N TRP A 496 6.61 -9.26 33.63
CA TRP A 496 5.95 -10.52 33.29
C TRP A 496 6.20 -10.95 31.85
N GLY A 497 6.16 -10.05 30.86
CA GLY A 497 6.42 -10.42 29.47
C GLY A 497 7.90 -10.38 29.05
N SER A 498 8.76 -9.62 29.74
CA SER A 498 10.18 -9.48 29.37
C SER A 498 11.10 -10.55 29.99
N LYS A 499 10.77 -11.05 31.20
CA LYS A 499 11.59 -12.00 31.97
C LYS A 499 11.14 -13.47 32.00
N PRO A 500 10.16 -13.97 31.21
CA PRO A 500 9.93 -15.40 31.11
C PRO A 500 11.19 -16.16 30.70
N ARG A 501 11.40 -17.32 31.32
CA ARG A 501 12.50 -18.22 30.97
C ARG A 501 12.05 -19.15 29.86
N ALA A 502 12.77 -19.12 28.75
CA ALA A 502 12.58 -20.07 27.66
C ALA A 502 12.91 -21.50 28.11
N CYS A 503 12.19 -22.49 27.58
CA CYS A 503 12.49 -23.90 27.75
C CYS A 503 13.88 -24.19 27.19
N ALA A 504 14.80 -24.68 28.02
CA ALA A 504 16.19 -24.93 27.63
C ALA A 504 16.34 -25.95 26.47
N ALA A 505 15.34 -26.81 26.26
CA ALA A 505 15.39 -27.86 25.25
C ALA A 505 14.88 -27.44 23.87
N CYS A 506 13.77 -26.69 23.80
CA CYS A 506 13.19 -26.26 22.53
C CYS A 506 13.32 -24.76 22.24
N ALA A 507 13.52 -23.91 23.25
CA ALA A 507 13.52 -22.44 23.15
C ALA A 507 12.25 -21.83 22.51
N HIS A 508 11.17 -22.60 22.36
CA HIS A 508 9.91 -22.17 21.75
C HIS A 508 8.83 -21.81 22.76
N THR A 509 8.97 -22.26 24.00
CA THR A 509 7.97 -22.09 25.06
C THR A 509 8.63 -21.37 26.23
N SER A 510 7.91 -20.47 26.89
CA SER A 510 8.39 -19.57 27.91
C SER A 510 7.57 -19.71 29.20
N TYR A 511 8.25 -19.58 30.35
CA TYR A 511 7.63 -19.72 31.67
C TYR A 511 8.01 -18.58 32.59
N CYS A 512 7.02 -17.96 33.24
CA CYS A 512 7.29 -16.94 34.26
C CYS A 512 7.87 -17.54 35.56
N SER A 513 7.66 -18.84 35.81
CA SER A 513 8.18 -19.53 37.00
C SER A 513 8.51 -21.02 36.75
N PRO A 514 9.38 -21.63 37.57
CA PRO A 514 9.62 -23.07 37.54
C PRO A 514 8.37 -23.90 37.86
N THR A 515 7.42 -23.34 38.61
CA THR A 515 6.15 -24.01 38.92
C THR A 515 5.28 -24.11 37.67
N CYS A 516 5.10 -23.00 36.93
CA CYS A 516 4.42 -23.01 35.63
C CYS A 516 5.05 -24.01 34.65
N GLN A 517 6.39 -24.07 34.60
CA GLN A 517 7.10 -25.05 33.77
C GLN A 517 6.76 -26.49 34.17
N ARG A 518 6.79 -26.83 35.46
CA ARG A 518 6.50 -28.19 35.94
C ARG A 518 5.06 -28.61 35.64
N THR A 519 4.11 -27.70 35.82
CA THR A 519 2.69 -27.96 35.51
C THR A 519 2.48 -28.19 34.02
N HIS A 520 3.00 -27.32 33.17
CA HIS A 520 2.85 -27.43 31.72
C HIS A 520 3.68 -28.59 31.11
N TRP A 521 4.70 -29.08 31.80
CA TRP A 521 5.64 -30.06 31.23
C TRP A 521 4.97 -31.33 30.69
N GLN A 522 3.90 -31.79 31.33
CA GLN A 522 3.20 -33.02 30.92
C GLN A 522 2.64 -32.92 29.50
N THR A 523 2.04 -31.79 29.14
CA THR A 523 1.47 -31.53 27.82
C THR A 523 2.50 -30.95 26.84
N HIS A 524 3.49 -30.19 27.33
CA HIS A 524 4.55 -29.61 26.50
C HIS A 524 5.59 -30.63 25.99
N LYS A 525 5.92 -31.66 26.80
CA LYS A 525 7.03 -32.59 26.49
C LYS A 525 6.95 -33.23 25.08
N PRO A 526 5.80 -33.75 24.61
CA PRO A 526 5.67 -34.28 23.25
C PRO A 526 6.03 -33.26 22.17
N GLU A 527 5.57 -32.01 22.30
CA GLU A 527 5.87 -30.94 21.35
C GLU A 527 7.33 -30.50 21.41
N CYS A 528 7.88 -30.38 22.62
CA CYS A 528 9.28 -30.05 22.84
C CYS A 528 10.20 -31.01 22.09
N LEU A 529 9.90 -32.32 22.13
CA LEU A 529 10.67 -33.34 21.41
C LEU A 529 10.55 -33.21 19.89
N LYS A 530 9.37 -32.88 19.36
CA LYS A 530 9.17 -32.62 17.92
C LYS A 530 9.99 -31.43 17.45
N LYS A 531 9.88 -30.28 18.14
CA LYS A 531 10.59 -29.04 17.79
C LYS A 531 12.10 -29.18 17.91
N ARG A 532 12.59 -29.92 18.91
CA ARG A 532 14.03 -30.22 19.07
C ARG A 532 14.60 -31.04 17.91
N LYS A 533 13.81 -31.93 17.29
CA LYS A 533 14.25 -32.70 16.12
C LYS A 533 14.37 -31.82 14.87
N VAL A 534 13.51 -30.83 14.72
CA VAL A 534 13.56 -29.85 13.62
C VAL A 534 14.79 -28.95 13.77
N ALA A 535 15.01 -28.38 14.96
CA ALA A 535 16.15 -27.50 15.24
C ALA A 535 17.54 -28.16 15.13
N LYS A 536 17.61 -29.50 15.11
CA LYS A 536 18.86 -30.26 14.88
C LYS A 536 19.12 -30.58 13.39
N ARG A 537 18.12 -30.37 12.53
CA ARG A 537 18.18 -30.68 11.09
C ARG A 537 18.35 -29.43 10.23
N SER A 538 17.88 -28.28 10.72
CA SER A 538 18.25 -26.92 10.28
C SER A 538 19.63 -26.54 10.78
#